data_AF-A0A8C5GGH1-F1
#
_entry.id   AF-A0A8C5GGH1-F1
#
_cell.length_a   1.000
_cell.length_b   1.000
_cell.length_c   1.000
_cell.angle_alpha   90.00
_cell.angle_beta   90.00
_cell.angle_gamma   90.00
#
_symmetry.space_group_name_H-M   'P 1'
#
loop_
_entity.id
_entity.type
_entity.pdbx_description
1 polymer ?
#
loop_
_entity_poly.entity_id
_entity_poly.type
_entity_poly.pdbx_seq_one_letter_code
_entity_poly.pdbx_strand_id
1 'polypeptide(L)'
;MSLNQKDKTAVRSLWAKVSPSANVIGEEALGRLLIVYPQTKIYFSHWNDLSLGSAPVKKHGKNVMGAVAKAVDCIDDLNAGMQSLSELHAFKLRVDPANFKLLAHCIMVVISTKFPVEFTPEAHMALDKFLTCLALALSEKYR
;
A
#
# COMPACT_ATOMS: atom_id res chain seq x y z
N MET A 1 17.36 1.62 -2.41
CA MET A 1 16.89 0.45 -3.19
C MET A 1 16.24 0.93 -4.47
N SER A 2 16.40 0.20 -5.57
CA SER A 2 15.75 0.48 -6.86
C SER A 2 15.17 -0.80 -7.46
N LEU A 3 14.17 -0.64 -8.33
CA LEU A 3 13.54 -1.73 -9.06
C LEU A 3 14.28 -1.97 -10.38
N ASN A 4 14.82 -3.17 -10.55
CA ASN A 4 15.35 -3.61 -11.84
C ASN A 4 14.20 -4.12 -12.74
N GLN A 5 14.52 -4.44 -13.99
CA GLN A 5 13.51 -4.88 -14.96
C GLN A 5 12.77 -6.16 -14.53
N LYS A 6 13.47 -7.10 -13.87
CA LYS A 6 12.86 -8.34 -13.37
C LYS A 6 11.86 -8.05 -12.25
N ASP A 7 12.21 -7.16 -11.32
CA ASP A 7 11.30 -6.75 -10.24
C ASP A 7 10.03 -6.11 -10.82
N LYS A 8 10.19 -5.19 -11.79
CA LYS A 8 9.05 -4.51 -12.44
C LYS A 8 8.12 -5.51 -13.15
N THR A 9 8.69 -6.46 -13.89
CA THR A 9 7.91 -7.52 -14.55
C THR A 9 7.19 -8.41 -13.54
N ALA A 10 7.86 -8.81 -12.45
CA ALA A 10 7.26 -9.63 -11.41
C ALA A 10 6.12 -8.90 -10.69
N VAL A 11 6.30 -7.62 -10.36
CA VAL A 11 5.24 -6.77 -9.76
C VAL A 11 4.04 -6.67 -10.69
N ARG A 12 4.23 -6.36 -11.97
CA ARG A 12 3.13 -6.29 -12.95
C ARG A 12 2.43 -7.64 -13.12
N SER A 13 3.18 -8.73 -13.13
CA SER A 13 2.63 -10.08 -13.26
C SER A 13 1.77 -10.47 -12.05
N LEU A 14 2.26 -10.21 -10.83
CA LEU A 14 1.48 -10.42 -9.61
C LEU A 14 0.26 -9.49 -9.58
N TRP A 15 0.44 -8.21 -9.90
CA TRP A 15 -0.63 -7.21 -9.90
C TRP A 15 -1.79 -7.61 -10.83
N ALA A 16 -1.49 -8.12 -12.03
CA ALA A 16 -2.50 -8.62 -12.96
C ALA A 16 -3.38 -9.74 -12.36
N LYS A 17 -2.84 -10.55 -11.45
CA LYS A 17 -3.58 -11.61 -10.75
C LYS A 17 -4.41 -11.09 -9.57
N VAL A 18 -3.87 -10.15 -8.79
CA VAL A 18 -4.50 -9.70 -7.54
C VAL A 18 -5.43 -8.50 -7.70
N SER A 19 -5.24 -7.69 -8.75
CA SER A 19 -6.01 -6.47 -9.01
C SER A 19 -7.53 -6.66 -9.10
N PRO A 20 -8.10 -7.78 -9.60
CA PRO A 20 -9.55 -8.01 -9.53
C PRO A 20 -10.08 -8.04 -8.09
N SER A 21 -9.23 -8.35 -7.11
CA SER A 21 -9.56 -8.39 -5.67
C SER A 21 -9.04 -7.16 -4.91
N ALA A 22 -8.59 -6.10 -5.58
CA ALA A 22 -7.96 -4.94 -4.95
C ALA A 22 -8.82 -4.31 -3.84
N ASN A 23 -10.15 -4.22 -4.01
CA ASN A 23 -11.03 -3.67 -2.99
C ASN A 23 -11.00 -4.49 -1.69
N VAL A 24 -11.07 -5.82 -1.81
CA VAL A 24 -11.03 -6.75 -0.67
C VAL A 24 -9.65 -6.73 0.00
N ILE A 25 -8.59 -6.68 -0.80
CA ILE A 25 -7.21 -6.57 -0.30
C ILE A 25 -7.05 -5.29 0.53
N GLY A 26 -7.53 -4.16 0.01
CA GLY A 26 -7.43 -2.86 0.67
C GLY A 26 -8.19 -2.77 1.97
N GLU A 27 -9.42 -3.30 2.01
CA GLU A 27 -10.23 -3.40 3.22
C GLU A 27 -9.49 -4.19 4.31
N GLU A 28 -9.03 -5.41 3.98
CA GLU A 28 -8.38 -6.27 4.96
C GLU A 28 -7.03 -5.72 5.40
N ALA A 29 -6.24 -5.14 4.48
CA ALA A 29 -4.93 -4.58 4.80
C ALA A 29 -5.06 -3.38 5.74
N LEU A 30 -6.01 -2.47 5.47
CA LEU A 30 -6.26 -1.32 6.33
C LEU A 30 -6.87 -1.75 7.68
N GLY A 31 -7.81 -2.68 7.69
CA GLY A 31 -8.34 -3.21 8.94
C GLY A 31 -7.26 -3.87 9.81
N ARG A 32 -6.38 -4.69 9.21
CA ARG A 32 -5.23 -5.29 9.89
C ARG A 32 -4.26 -4.24 10.43
N LEU A 33 -3.98 -3.17 9.66
CA LEU A 33 -3.14 -2.06 10.12
C LEU A 33 -3.68 -1.47 11.42
N LEU A 34 -4.98 -1.15 11.45
CA LEU A 34 -5.63 -0.51 12.59
C LEU A 34 -5.70 -1.44 13.81
N ILE A 35 -5.80 -2.76 13.62
CA ILE A 35 -5.86 -3.75 14.71
C ILE A 35 -4.46 -4.04 15.26
N VAL A 36 -3.51 -4.37 14.39
CA VAL A 36 -2.17 -4.87 14.76
C VAL A 36 -1.23 -3.74 15.15
N TYR A 37 -1.40 -2.55 14.56
CA TYR A 37 -0.58 -1.37 14.81
C TYR A 37 -1.46 -0.22 15.33
N PRO A 38 -1.95 -0.29 16.59
CA PRO A 38 -2.94 0.64 17.12
C PRO A 38 -2.48 2.10 17.15
N GLN A 39 -1.16 2.36 17.14
CA GLN A 39 -0.61 3.71 17.00
C GLN A 39 -1.05 4.42 15.71
N THR A 40 -1.42 3.66 14.67
CA THR A 40 -1.90 4.21 13.39
C THR A 40 -3.33 4.76 13.48
N LYS A 41 -4.10 4.40 14.52
CA LYS A 41 -5.49 4.86 14.70
C LYS A 41 -5.60 6.37 14.85
N ILE A 42 -4.55 7.05 15.30
CA ILE A 42 -4.56 8.51 15.50
C ILE A 42 -4.93 9.27 14.21
N TYR A 43 -4.50 8.76 13.05
CA TYR A 43 -4.76 9.37 11.74
C TYR A 43 -6.20 9.18 11.26
N PHE A 44 -6.94 8.29 11.91
CA PHE A 44 -8.32 7.92 11.57
C PHE A 44 -9.30 8.22 12.71
N SER A 45 -8.89 9.02 13.70
CA SER A 45 -9.71 9.40 14.87
C SER A 45 -11.03 10.11 14.54
N HIS A 46 -11.18 10.61 13.31
CA HIS A 46 -12.40 11.21 12.78
C HIS A 46 -13.43 10.18 12.27
N TRP A 47 -13.12 8.89 12.27
CA TRP A 47 -14.07 7.83 11.93
C TRP A 47 -14.76 7.29 13.18
N ASN A 48 -16.08 7.13 13.10
CA ASN A 48 -16.88 6.57 14.20
C ASN A 48 -16.67 5.06 14.39
N ASP A 49 -16.14 4.36 13.37
CA ASP A 49 -15.95 2.90 13.41
C ASP A 49 -14.68 2.49 12.64
N LEU A 50 -13.69 2.01 13.40
CA LEU A 50 -12.39 1.52 12.89
C LEU A 50 -12.35 -0.01 12.74
N SER A 51 -13.47 -0.70 12.94
CA SER A 51 -13.53 -2.16 12.85
C SER A 51 -13.27 -2.65 11.43
N LEU A 52 -12.71 -3.86 11.33
CA LEU A 52 -12.60 -4.55 10.05
C LEU A 52 -14.01 -4.72 9.46
N GLY A 53 -14.17 -4.33 8.20
CA GLY A 53 -15.45 -4.40 7.51
C GLY A 53 -16.36 -3.19 7.66
N SER A 54 -15.97 -2.20 8.47
CA SER A 54 -16.71 -0.94 8.59
C SER A 54 -16.75 -0.18 7.26
N ALA A 55 -17.81 0.60 7.06
CA ALA A 55 -17.97 1.43 5.86
C ALA A 55 -16.77 2.36 5.58
N PRO A 56 -16.22 3.11 6.56
CA PRO A 56 -15.06 3.96 6.30
C PRO A 56 -13.79 3.16 5.97
N VAL A 57 -13.55 2.01 6.62
CA VAL A 57 -12.39 1.15 6.33
C VAL A 57 -12.48 0.59 4.91
N LYS A 58 -13.65 0.10 4.49
CA LYS A 58 -13.90 -0.36 3.11
C LYS A 58 -13.63 0.73 2.07
N LYS A 59 -14.20 1.92 2.30
CA LYS A 59 -14.06 3.04 1.38
C LYS A 59 -12.61 3.50 1.26
N HIS A 60 -11.89 3.62 2.37
CA HIS A 60 -10.51 4.09 2.35
C HIS A 60 -9.54 3.00 1.85
N GLY A 61 -9.78 1.73 2.18
CA GLY A 61 -9.03 0.60 1.64
C GLY A 61 -9.05 0.56 0.11
N LYS A 62 -10.20 0.85 -0.51
CA LYS A 62 -10.30 1.05 -1.96
C LYS A 62 -9.42 2.18 -2.47
N ASN A 63 -9.40 3.34 -1.79
CA ASN A 63 -8.56 4.47 -2.18
C ASN A 63 -7.06 4.12 -2.10
N VAL A 64 -6.64 3.43 -1.05
CA VAL A 64 -5.27 2.94 -0.87
C VAL A 64 -4.88 2.05 -2.05
N MET A 65 -5.70 1.06 -2.38
CA MET A 65 -5.36 0.13 -3.48
C MET A 65 -5.48 0.77 -4.86
N GLY A 66 -6.29 1.82 -5.03
CA GLY A 66 -6.27 2.68 -6.21
C GLY A 66 -4.95 3.45 -6.37
N ALA A 67 -4.37 3.93 -5.27
CA ALA A 67 -3.04 4.55 -5.30
C ALA A 67 -1.93 3.53 -5.59
N VAL A 68 -2.04 2.30 -5.07
CA VAL A 68 -1.13 1.20 -5.42
C VAL A 68 -1.23 0.85 -6.90
N ALA A 69 -2.45 0.80 -7.47
CA ALA A 69 -2.64 0.59 -8.90
C ALA A 69 -1.91 1.65 -9.74
N LYS A 70 -2.11 2.93 -9.40
CA LYS A 70 -1.41 4.05 -10.05
C LYS A 70 0.11 3.89 -9.93
N ALA A 71 0.61 3.48 -8.76
CA ALA A 71 2.04 3.26 -8.55
C ALA A 71 2.60 2.12 -9.43
N VAL A 72 1.82 1.06 -9.70
CA VAL A 72 2.20 0.01 -10.65
C VAL A 72 2.26 0.56 -12.09
N ASP A 73 1.32 1.44 -12.47
CA ASP A 73 1.31 2.08 -13.80
C ASP A 73 2.51 3.02 -13.99
N CYS A 74 2.92 3.74 -12.94
CA CYS A 74 4.07 4.65 -12.96
C CYS A 74 5.35 4.04 -12.35
N ILE A 75 5.50 2.71 -12.35
CA ILE A 75 6.61 2.00 -11.68
C ILE A 75 8.01 2.38 -12.20
N ASP A 76 8.09 3.01 -13.36
CA ASP A 76 9.33 3.51 -13.96
C ASP A 76 9.77 4.86 -13.34
N ASP A 77 8.84 5.67 -12.81
CA ASP A 77 9.09 6.91 -12.08
C ASP A 77 8.01 7.13 -11.00
N LEU A 78 8.22 6.49 -9.85
CA LEU A 78 7.31 6.59 -8.69
C LEU A 78 7.31 7.99 -8.07
N ASN A 79 8.42 8.71 -8.12
CA ASN A 79 8.54 10.04 -7.50
C ASN A 79 7.63 11.04 -8.24
N ALA A 80 7.71 11.07 -9.56
CA ALA A 80 6.81 11.90 -10.37
C ALA A 80 5.35 11.45 -10.24
N GLY A 81 5.09 10.14 -10.35
CA GLY A 81 3.73 9.59 -10.34
C GLY A 81 3.00 9.78 -9.00
N MET A 82 3.73 9.78 -7.88
CA MET A 82 3.17 9.84 -6.53
C MET A 82 3.34 11.20 -5.84
N GLN A 83 3.87 12.21 -6.53
CA GLN A 83 4.17 13.53 -5.96
C GLN A 83 2.98 14.16 -5.20
N SER A 84 1.81 14.27 -5.83
CA SER A 84 0.64 14.88 -5.18
C SER A 84 0.19 14.10 -3.93
N LEU A 85 0.40 12.78 -3.91
CA LEU A 85 0.08 11.96 -2.75
C LEU A 85 1.12 12.13 -1.63
N SER A 86 2.39 12.32 -2.00
CA SER A 86 3.48 12.69 -1.08
C SER A 86 3.16 14.03 -0.39
N GLU A 87 2.81 15.07 -1.15
CA GLU A 87 2.43 16.39 -0.61
C GLU A 87 1.21 16.31 0.31
N LEU A 88 0.21 15.51 -0.07
CA LEU A 88 -0.98 15.28 0.76
C LEU A 88 -0.59 14.67 2.12
N HIS A 89 0.20 13.58 2.11
CA HIS A 89 0.58 12.88 3.34
C HIS A 89 1.54 13.71 4.21
N ALA A 90 2.46 14.45 3.59
CA ALA A 90 3.44 15.28 4.28
C ALA A 90 2.80 16.52 4.93
N PHE A 91 2.11 17.35 4.15
CA PHE A 91 1.74 18.69 4.60
C PHE A 91 0.34 18.77 5.21
N LYS A 92 -0.62 18.05 4.62
CA LYS A 92 -2.03 18.11 5.02
C LYS A 92 -2.38 17.06 6.07
N LEU A 93 -1.99 15.81 5.84
CA LEU A 93 -2.30 14.71 6.76
C LEU A 93 -1.23 14.54 7.85
N ARG A 94 0.00 14.99 7.58
CA ARG A 94 1.15 14.92 8.48
C ARG A 94 1.36 13.51 9.08
N VAL A 95 1.23 12.49 8.22
CA VAL A 95 1.40 11.09 8.61
C VAL A 95 2.88 10.82 8.82
N ASP A 96 3.34 10.32 9.96
CA ASP A 96 4.74 9.92 10.11
C ASP A 96 5.11 8.84 9.05
N PRO A 97 6.15 9.06 8.22
CA PRO A 97 6.51 8.17 7.12
C PRO A 97 6.89 6.75 7.58
N ALA A 98 7.24 6.56 8.86
CA ALA A 98 7.47 5.24 9.45
C ALA A 98 6.21 4.33 9.41
N ASN A 99 5.02 4.88 9.19
CA ASN A 99 3.78 4.10 9.09
C ASN A 99 3.57 3.45 7.71
N PHE A 100 4.21 3.95 6.65
CA PHE A 100 4.02 3.38 5.30
C PHE A 100 4.46 1.91 5.21
N LYS A 101 5.58 1.56 5.87
CA LYS A 101 6.06 0.16 5.93
C LYS A 101 5.10 -0.78 6.68
N LEU A 102 4.32 -0.25 7.64
CA LEU A 102 3.35 -1.05 8.39
C LEU A 102 2.18 -1.44 7.49
N LEU A 103 1.68 -0.49 6.70
CA LEU A 103 0.64 -0.76 5.71
C LEU A 103 1.16 -1.69 4.59
N ALA A 104 2.37 -1.45 4.10
CA ALA A 104 3.01 -2.33 3.11
C ALA A 104 3.07 -3.78 3.60
N HIS A 105 3.47 -4.01 4.85
CA HIS A 105 3.47 -5.33 5.46
C HIS A 105 2.07 -5.94 5.50
N CYS A 106 1.05 -5.20 5.94
CA CYS A 106 -0.33 -5.68 5.95
C CYS A 106 -0.85 -6.04 4.55
N ILE A 107 -0.49 -5.28 3.51
CA ILE A 107 -0.84 -5.60 2.12
C ILE A 107 -0.21 -6.95 1.71
N MET A 108 1.07 -7.16 2.00
CA MET A 108 1.75 -8.42 1.67
C MET A 108 1.14 -9.62 2.40
N VAL A 109 0.79 -9.46 3.69
CA VAL A 109 0.09 -10.50 4.46
C VAL A 109 -1.25 -10.86 3.82
N VAL A 110 -2.04 -9.87 3.41
CA VAL A 110 -3.34 -10.15 2.78
C VAL A 110 -3.17 -10.84 1.44
N ILE A 111 -2.21 -10.39 0.61
CA ILE A 111 -1.93 -11.03 -0.67
C ILE A 111 -1.45 -12.47 -0.47
N SER A 112 -0.55 -12.73 0.48
CA SER A 112 -0.05 -14.09 0.74
C SER A 112 -1.15 -15.04 1.22
N THR A 113 -2.11 -14.55 2.01
CA THR A 113 -3.24 -15.36 2.49
C THR A 113 -4.27 -15.65 1.40
N LYS A 114 -4.50 -14.73 0.46
CA LYS A 114 -5.53 -14.86 -0.59
C LYS A 114 -5.02 -15.47 -1.88
N PHE A 115 -3.75 -15.27 -2.20
CA PHE A 115 -3.09 -15.69 -3.43
C PHE A 115 -1.81 -16.48 -3.11
N PRO A 116 -1.88 -17.56 -2.30
CA PRO A 116 -0.68 -18.26 -1.83
C PRO A 116 0.11 -18.93 -2.96
N VAL A 117 -0.55 -19.25 -4.08
CA VAL A 117 0.09 -19.86 -5.25
C VAL A 117 0.84 -18.81 -6.07
N GLU A 118 0.24 -17.63 -6.25
CA GLU A 118 0.86 -16.52 -6.99
C GLU A 118 1.93 -15.80 -6.17
N PHE A 119 1.81 -15.79 -4.84
CA PHE A 119 2.73 -15.11 -3.92
C PHE A 119 3.97 -15.96 -3.61
N THR A 120 4.68 -16.32 -4.68
CA THR A 120 5.98 -17.01 -4.64
C THR A 120 7.06 -16.17 -3.94
N PRO A 121 8.19 -16.76 -3.49
CA PRO A 121 9.31 -16.01 -2.92
C PRO A 121 9.82 -14.88 -3.84
N GLU A 122 9.86 -15.12 -5.15
CA GLU A 122 10.27 -14.13 -6.15
C GLU A 122 9.26 -12.99 -6.26
N ALA A 123 7.96 -13.31 -6.28
CA ALA A 123 6.90 -12.31 -6.31
C ALA A 123 6.87 -11.48 -5.02
N HIS A 124 7.10 -12.12 -3.86
CA HIS A 124 7.22 -11.45 -2.57
C HIS A 124 8.39 -10.47 -2.56
N MET A 125 9.60 -10.92 -2.93
CA MET A 125 10.78 -10.05 -2.99
C MET A 125 10.55 -8.83 -3.90
N ALA A 126 9.96 -9.04 -5.08
CA ALA A 126 9.69 -7.95 -6.01
C ALA A 126 8.63 -6.98 -5.46
N LEU A 127 7.56 -7.49 -4.83
CA LEU A 127 6.51 -6.67 -4.23
C LEU A 127 7.03 -5.87 -3.03
N ASP A 128 7.85 -6.48 -2.15
CA ASP A 128 8.44 -5.80 -1.00
C ASP A 128 9.34 -4.63 -1.42
N LYS A 129 10.20 -4.86 -2.43
CA LYS A 129 11.00 -3.79 -3.03
C LYS A 129 10.14 -2.69 -3.62
N PHE A 130 9.06 -3.04 -4.32
CA PHE A 130 8.14 -2.06 -4.90
C PHE A 130 7.43 -1.23 -3.85
N LEU A 131 6.87 -1.86 -2.82
CA LEU A 131 6.19 -1.15 -1.73
C LEU A 131 7.17 -0.29 -0.92
N THR A 132 8.43 -0.72 -0.78
CA THR A 132 9.51 0.08 -0.19
C THR A 132 9.80 1.32 -1.04
N CYS A 133 9.97 1.17 -2.36
CA CYS A 133 10.16 2.31 -3.27
C CYS A 133 8.95 3.25 -3.29
N LEU A 134 7.73 2.72 -3.23
CA LEU A 134 6.51 3.51 -3.11
C LEU A 134 6.48 4.31 -1.80
N ALA A 135 6.84 3.69 -0.67
CA ALA A 135 6.93 4.39 0.61
C ALA A 135 7.98 5.51 0.59
N LEU A 136 9.13 5.30 -0.08
CA LEU A 136 10.13 6.34 -0.30
C LEU A 136 9.58 7.49 -1.14
N ALA A 137 8.91 7.20 -2.26
CA ALA A 137 8.27 8.23 -3.10
C ALA A 137 7.22 9.05 -2.33
N LEU A 138 6.41 8.38 -1.49
CA LEU A 138 5.47 9.07 -0.59
C LEU A 138 6.15 9.89 0.49
N SER A 139 7.40 9.60 0.82
CA SER A 139 8.19 10.33 1.82
C SER A 139 8.98 11.50 1.22
N GLU A 140 9.01 11.65 -0.10
CA GLU A 140 9.88 12.62 -0.81
C GLU A 140 9.63 14.07 -0.39
N LYS A 141 8.38 14.45 -0.07
CA LYS A 141 8.00 15.84 0.24
C LYS A 141 7.95 16.16 1.74
N TYR A 142 8.52 15.31 2.59
CA TYR A 142 8.49 15.50 4.04
C TYR A 142 9.51 16.53 4.56
N ARG A 143 10.45 16.97 3.73
CA ARG A 143 11.50 17.93 4.04
C ARG A 143 11.89 18.74 2.81
#